data_AF-A0A7G9T5N4-F1
#
_entry.id   AF-A0A7G9T5N4-F1
#
_cell.length_a   1.000
_cell.length_b   1.000
_cell.length_c   1.000
_cell.angle_alpha   90.00
_cell.angle_beta   90.00
_cell.angle_gamma   90.00
#
_symmetry.space_group_name_H-M   'P 1'
#
loop_
_entity.id
_entity.type
_entity.pdbx_description
1 polymer ?
#
loop_
_entity_poly.entity_id
_entity_poly.type
_entity_poly.pdbx_seq_one_letter_code
_entity_poly.pdbx_strand_id
1 'polypeptide(L)'
;MKKNVNRLGNIQDKRHVQTKRFLLKNVWFWIGIVIVAIVISVSIFNSDYVKNRMRENRIENAPTEYKSAVERAKLYATVTFLSKKGIYNQLTSDSGKQYSSKASQFAIDNIDVDYKKNALKRAKTIKSESPSFTNKKIRFELKTYYAFTNDEINFAISNLSKK
;
A
#
# COMPACT_ATOMS: atom_id res chain seq x y z
N MET A 1 52.09 -60.95 -34.74
CA MET A 1 53.09 -59.87 -34.56
C MET A 1 52.53 -58.56 -35.11
N LYS A 2 52.75 -57.44 -34.37
CA LYS A 2 52.44 -56.00 -34.65
C LYS A 2 50.95 -55.59 -34.59
N LYS A 3 50.48 -55.03 -33.46
CA LYS A 3 50.40 -53.59 -33.05
C LYS A 3 49.52 -52.74 -33.99
N ASN A 4 48.29 -52.38 -33.58
CA ASN A 4 47.90 -51.21 -32.77
C ASN A 4 47.96 -49.87 -33.55
N VAL A 5 46.84 -49.16 -33.69
CA VAL A 5 46.58 -47.79 -33.15
C VAL A 5 45.38 -47.13 -33.86
N ASN A 6 44.47 -46.62 -33.03
CA ASN A 6 43.33 -45.73 -33.24
C ASN A 6 43.50 -44.61 -34.29
N ARG A 7 42.39 -44.15 -34.90
CA ARG A 7 42.10 -42.72 -35.14
C ARG A 7 40.62 -42.48 -35.50
N LEU A 8 39.96 -41.71 -34.63
CA LEU A 8 39.10 -40.52 -34.90
C LEU A 8 38.16 -40.68 -36.12
N GLY A 9 36.86 -40.89 -35.96
CA GLY A 9 35.91 -39.96 -35.34
C GLY A 9 35.23 -39.12 -36.44
N ASN A 10 33.91 -39.23 -36.60
CA ASN A 10 33.09 -38.02 -36.78
C ASN A 10 31.61 -38.31 -36.52
N ILE A 11 31.05 -37.43 -35.70
CA ILE A 11 29.70 -37.40 -35.16
C ILE A 11 28.83 -36.72 -36.22
N GLN A 12 27.85 -37.43 -36.79
CA GLN A 12 26.74 -36.78 -37.49
C GLN A 12 25.62 -36.54 -36.49
N ASP A 13 25.79 -35.45 -35.74
CA ASP A 13 24.80 -34.81 -34.88
C ASP A 13 23.62 -34.30 -35.74
N LYS A 14 22.60 -35.14 -35.91
CA LYS A 14 21.32 -34.72 -36.47
C LYS A 14 20.52 -33.99 -35.40
N ARG A 15 20.88 -32.73 -35.13
CA ARG A 15 19.98 -31.80 -34.43
C ARG A 15 18.74 -31.59 -35.27
N HIS A 16 17.69 -32.33 -34.95
CA HIS A 16 16.33 -31.94 -35.30
C HIS A 16 16.05 -30.60 -34.62
N VAL A 17 16.28 -29.50 -35.35
CA VAL A 17 15.79 -28.19 -34.96
C VAL A 17 14.27 -28.25 -35.08
N GLN A 18 13.62 -28.65 -34.00
CA GLN A 18 12.18 -28.41 -33.84
C GLN A 18 11.99 -26.90 -33.82
N THR A 19 11.64 -26.32 -34.97
CA THR A 19 11.12 -24.97 -35.00
C THR A 19 9.86 -24.98 -34.15
N LYS A 20 9.92 -24.41 -32.93
CA LYS A 20 8.72 -24.14 -32.13
C LYS A 20 7.85 -23.23 -32.99
N ARG A 21 6.88 -23.82 -33.70
CA ARG A 21 5.80 -23.10 -34.40
C ARG A 21 5.07 -22.31 -33.32
N PHE A 22 5.42 -21.04 -33.18
CA PHE A 22 4.83 -20.15 -32.19
C PHE A 22 3.31 -20.15 -32.40
N LEU A 23 2.58 -20.34 -31.31
CA LEU A 23 1.19 -20.80 -31.26
C LEU A 23 0.18 -19.71 -31.67
N LEU A 24 0.27 -19.21 -32.91
CA LEU A 24 -0.64 -18.20 -33.47
C LEU A 24 -1.79 -18.81 -34.30
N LYS A 25 -1.97 -20.13 -34.26
CA LYS A 25 -3.17 -20.74 -34.83
C LYS A 25 -4.33 -20.35 -33.92
N ASN A 26 -5.22 -19.49 -34.42
CA ASN A 26 -6.34 -18.85 -33.70
C ASN A 26 -6.00 -17.47 -33.11
N VAL A 27 -5.39 -16.58 -33.90
CA VAL A 27 -5.19 -15.15 -33.56
C VAL A 27 -6.48 -14.49 -33.02
N TRP A 28 -7.65 -14.89 -33.50
CA TRP A 28 -8.96 -14.45 -32.98
C TRP A 28 -9.16 -14.72 -31.48
N PHE A 29 -8.63 -15.81 -30.93
CA PHE A 29 -8.67 -16.11 -29.49
C PHE A 29 -7.79 -15.13 -28.70
N TRP A 30 -6.62 -14.79 -29.24
CA TRP A 30 -5.71 -13.81 -28.64
C TRP A 30 -6.27 -12.37 -28.72
N ILE A 31 -6.95 -12.00 -29.82
CA ILE A 31 -7.67 -10.72 -29.94
C ILE A 31 -8.78 -10.63 -28.89
N GLY A 32 -9.56 -11.70 -28.71
CA GLY A 32 -10.59 -11.77 -27.68
C GLY A 32 -10.04 -11.60 -26.26
N ILE A 33 -8.91 -12.26 -25.95
CA ILE A 33 -8.22 -12.10 -24.65
C ILE A 33 -7.77 -10.66 -24.43
N VAL A 34 -7.22 -10.00 -25.46
CA VAL A 34 -6.78 -8.60 -25.36
C VAL A 34 -7.98 -7.66 -25.13
N ILE A 35 -9.09 -7.86 -25.83
CA ILE A 35 -10.30 -7.03 -25.64
C ILE A 35 -10.86 -7.21 -24.23
N VAL A 36 -10.97 -8.44 -23.74
CA VAL A 36 -11.44 -8.71 -22.37
C VAL A 36 -10.49 -8.10 -21.34
N ALA A 37 -9.17 -8.20 -21.54
CA ALA A 37 -8.18 -7.57 -20.69
C ALA A 37 -8.31 -6.03 -20.68
N ILE A 38 -8.58 -5.40 -21.82
CA ILE A 38 -8.82 -3.96 -21.92
C ILE A 38 -10.09 -3.57 -21.16
N VAL A 39 -11.20 -4.29 -21.34
CA VAL A 39 -12.48 -4.01 -20.66
C VAL A 39 -12.35 -4.16 -19.14
N ILE A 40 -11.67 -5.21 -18.66
CA ILE A 40 -11.40 -5.42 -17.24
C ILE A 40 -10.49 -4.30 -16.70
N SER A 41 -9.45 -3.92 -17.46
CA SER A 41 -8.52 -2.85 -17.06
C SER A 41 -9.23 -1.50 -16.90
N VAL A 42 -10.10 -1.13 -17.84
CA VAL A 42 -10.90 0.10 -17.77
C VAL A 42 -11.83 0.09 -16.55
N SER A 43 -12.45 -1.05 -16.25
CA SER A 43 -13.41 -1.18 -15.14
C SER A 43 -12.73 -1.07 -13.77
N ILE A 44 -11.57 -1.71 -13.59
CA ILE A 44 -10.82 -1.67 -12.31
C ILE A 44 -10.18 -0.29 -12.10
N PHE A 45 -9.61 0.32 -13.15
CA PHE A 45 -9.00 1.66 -13.03
C PHE A 45 -10.03 2.78 -12.77
N ASN A 46 -11.27 2.65 -13.26
CA ASN A 46 -12.27 3.72 -13.09
C ASN A 46 -12.74 3.89 -11.64
N SER A 47 -12.73 2.84 -10.81
CA SER A 47 -13.35 2.89 -9.47
C SER A 47 -12.64 3.88 -8.52
N ASP A 48 -11.32 3.75 -8.35
CA ASP A 48 -10.58 4.61 -7.42
C ASP A 48 -10.51 6.06 -7.91
N TYR A 49 -10.41 6.26 -9.23
CA TYR A 49 -10.45 7.59 -9.83
C TYR A 49 -11.79 8.29 -9.58
N VAL A 50 -12.92 7.61 -9.82
CA VAL A 50 -14.25 8.17 -9.55
C VAL A 50 -14.43 8.44 -8.06
N LYS A 51 -14.00 7.53 -7.18
CA LYS A 51 -14.06 7.70 -5.73
C LYS A 51 -13.27 8.93 -5.26
N ASN A 52 -12.05 9.12 -5.78
CA ASN A 52 -11.22 10.26 -5.45
C ASN A 52 -11.80 11.56 -5.98
N ARG A 53 -12.28 11.60 -7.24
CA ARG A 53 -12.96 12.78 -7.79
C ARG A 53 -14.20 13.15 -6.98
N MET A 54 -15.01 12.17 -6.59
CA MET A 54 -16.19 12.41 -5.73
C MET A 54 -15.78 12.96 -4.36
N ARG A 55 -14.73 12.39 -3.74
CA ARG A 55 -14.18 12.88 -2.47
C ARG A 55 -13.67 14.32 -2.60
N GLU A 56 -12.91 14.63 -3.63
CA GLU A 56 -12.40 15.99 -3.92
C GLU A 56 -13.54 16.98 -4.10
N ASN A 57 -14.55 16.63 -4.91
CA ASN A 57 -15.73 17.47 -5.10
C ASN A 57 -16.51 17.71 -3.80
N ARG A 58 -16.64 16.68 -2.93
CA ARG A 58 -17.26 16.85 -1.59
C ARG A 58 -16.45 17.80 -0.72
N ILE A 59 -15.13 17.72 -0.74
CA ILE A 59 -14.25 18.63 0.03
C ILE A 59 -14.36 20.05 -0.53
N GLU A 60 -14.32 20.21 -1.86
CA GLU A 60 -14.42 21.50 -2.54
C GLU A 60 -15.73 22.24 -2.22
N ASN A 61 -16.84 21.51 -2.12
CA ASN A 61 -18.16 22.07 -1.81
C ASN A 61 -18.49 22.11 -0.30
N ALA A 62 -17.58 21.68 0.57
CA ALA A 62 -17.79 21.70 2.03
C ALA A 62 -17.61 23.10 2.64
N PRO A 63 -18.10 23.35 3.87
CA PRO A 63 -17.79 24.57 4.62
C PRO A 63 -16.28 24.76 4.85
N THR A 64 -15.83 26.00 5.01
CA THR A 64 -14.40 26.34 5.22
C THR A 64 -13.77 25.57 6.38
N GLU A 65 -14.47 25.43 7.49
CA GLU A 65 -14.02 24.66 8.65
C GLU A 65 -13.70 23.20 8.28
N TYR A 66 -14.53 22.57 7.44
CA TYR A 66 -14.42 21.17 7.06
C TYR A 66 -13.21 20.97 6.12
N LYS A 67 -13.01 21.90 5.18
CA LYS A 67 -11.81 21.91 4.32
C LYS A 67 -10.54 22.02 5.17
N SER A 68 -10.53 22.94 6.14
CA SER A 68 -9.39 23.12 7.03
C SER A 68 -9.13 21.89 7.90
N ALA A 69 -10.20 21.25 8.40
CA ALA A 69 -10.11 19.99 9.14
C ALA A 69 -9.52 18.86 8.27
N VAL A 70 -9.91 18.74 7.00
CA VAL A 70 -9.34 17.76 6.05
C VAL A 70 -7.83 17.97 5.89
N GLU A 71 -7.38 19.20 5.64
CA GLU A 71 -5.95 19.50 5.50
C GLU A 71 -5.18 19.20 6.78
N ARG A 72 -5.75 19.51 7.94
CA ARG A 72 -5.13 19.19 9.22
C ARG A 72 -5.08 17.68 9.47
N ALA A 73 -6.12 16.94 9.10
CA ALA A 73 -6.17 15.49 9.21
C ALA A 73 -5.11 14.82 8.33
N LYS A 74 -4.89 15.33 7.10
CA LYS A 74 -3.79 14.89 6.22
C LYS A 74 -2.45 15.10 6.90
N LEU A 75 -2.18 16.27 7.48
CA LEU A 75 -0.93 16.55 8.19
C LEU A 75 -0.71 15.60 9.38
N TYR A 76 -1.73 15.35 10.20
CA TYR A 76 -1.62 14.39 11.30
C TYR A 76 -1.36 12.96 10.81
N ALA A 77 -1.95 12.57 9.68
CA ALA A 77 -1.72 11.28 9.07
C ALA A 77 -0.30 11.15 8.47
N THR A 78 0.23 12.19 7.84
CA THR A 78 1.47 12.11 7.04
C THR A 78 2.73 12.56 7.77
N VAL A 79 2.61 13.46 8.76
CA VAL A 79 3.75 13.98 9.53
C VAL A 79 3.86 13.28 10.87
N THR A 80 2.74 13.15 11.58
CA THR A 80 2.72 12.55 12.93
C THR A 80 2.42 11.05 12.91
N PHE A 81 1.95 10.52 11.77
CA PHE A 81 1.59 9.10 11.59
C PHE A 81 0.57 8.62 12.63
N LEU A 82 -0.52 9.37 12.81
CA LEU A 82 -1.56 9.00 13.77
C LEU A 82 -2.51 7.93 13.22
N SER A 83 -3.17 7.24 14.15
CA SER A 83 -4.33 6.37 13.87
C SER A 83 -5.56 7.20 13.51
N LYS A 84 -6.59 6.54 12.95
CA LYS A 84 -7.88 7.18 12.67
C LYS A 84 -8.46 7.88 13.90
N LYS A 85 -8.46 7.20 15.05
CA LYS A 85 -8.94 7.76 16.33
C LYS A 85 -8.01 8.84 16.88
N GLY A 86 -6.70 8.67 16.72
CA GLY A 86 -5.71 9.68 17.12
C GLY A 86 -5.88 10.99 16.35
N ILE A 87 -6.16 10.92 15.05
CA ILE A 87 -6.48 12.08 14.21
C ILE A 87 -7.75 12.77 14.72
N TYR A 88 -8.84 12.00 14.96
CA TYR A 88 -10.07 12.58 15.52
C TYR A 88 -9.81 13.34 16.80
N ASN A 89 -9.14 12.69 17.76
CA ASN A 89 -8.86 13.27 19.06
C ASN A 89 -8.06 14.57 18.94
N GLN A 90 -7.07 14.61 18.04
CA GLN A 90 -6.28 15.82 17.79
C GLN A 90 -7.09 16.92 17.10
N LEU A 91 -7.97 16.61 16.15
CA LEU A 91 -8.80 17.63 15.51
C LEU A 91 -9.78 18.28 16.51
N THR A 92 -10.31 17.49 17.44
CA THR A 92 -11.25 17.95 18.46
C THR A 92 -10.58 18.52 19.71
N SER A 93 -9.26 18.37 19.88
CA SER A 93 -8.58 18.84 21.09
C SER A 93 -8.38 20.35 21.07
N ASP A 94 -8.27 20.91 22.28
CA ASP A 94 -7.98 22.34 22.51
C ASP A 94 -6.70 22.80 21.80
N SER A 95 -5.70 21.91 21.77
CA SER A 95 -4.42 22.11 21.11
C SER A 95 -4.47 22.00 19.57
N GLY A 96 -5.55 21.50 18.98
CA GLY A 96 -5.63 21.12 17.56
C GLY A 96 -6.52 21.98 16.67
N LYS A 97 -7.02 23.09 17.21
CA LYS A 97 -8.01 24.06 16.67
C LYS A 97 -9.46 23.85 17.09
N GLN A 98 -9.78 22.83 17.89
CA GLN A 98 -11.15 22.56 18.36
C GLN A 98 -12.17 22.51 17.21
N TYR A 99 -11.86 21.77 16.14
CA TYR A 99 -12.85 21.57 15.09
C TYR A 99 -14.09 20.89 15.67
N SER A 100 -15.26 21.24 15.15
CA SER A 100 -16.50 20.57 15.51
C SER A 100 -16.39 19.06 15.26
N SER A 101 -17.11 18.27 16.04
CA SER A 101 -17.14 16.80 15.88
C SER A 101 -17.56 16.40 14.46
N LYS A 102 -18.47 17.17 13.84
CA LYS A 102 -18.90 16.94 12.45
C LYS A 102 -17.80 17.24 11.44
N ALA A 103 -17.07 18.36 11.57
CA ALA A 103 -15.95 18.68 10.70
C ALA A 103 -14.80 17.66 10.84
N SER A 104 -14.53 17.23 12.07
CA SER A 104 -13.51 16.22 12.37
C SER A 104 -13.84 14.85 11.78
N GLN A 105 -15.10 14.42 11.90
CA GLN A 105 -15.58 13.18 11.30
C GLN A 105 -15.55 13.27 9.77
N PHE A 106 -16.03 14.38 9.20
CA PHE A 106 -15.95 14.63 7.76
C PHE A 106 -14.51 14.56 7.25
N ALA A 107 -13.55 15.13 7.97
CA ALA A 107 -12.14 15.09 7.59
C ALA A 107 -11.61 13.65 7.52
N ILE A 108 -11.92 12.85 8.54
CA ILE A 108 -11.51 11.45 8.61
C ILE A 108 -12.11 10.60 7.49
N ASP A 109 -13.36 10.86 7.13
CA ASP A 109 -14.05 10.10 6.07
C ASP A 109 -13.59 10.51 4.66
N ASN A 110 -12.94 11.67 4.53
CA ASN A 110 -12.48 12.21 3.26
C ASN A 110 -10.95 12.26 3.11
N ILE A 111 -10.20 11.54 3.93
CA ILE A 111 -8.78 11.26 3.70
C ILE A 111 -8.56 9.79 3.31
N ASP A 112 -7.51 9.54 2.54
CA ASP A 112 -7.07 8.19 2.17
C ASP A 112 -5.77 7.86 2.89
N VAL A 113 -5.83 6.94 3.85
CA VAL A 113 -4.70 6.65 4.73
C VAL A 113 -4.63 5.17 5.00
N ASP A 114 -3.46 4.59 4.72
CA ASP A 114 -3.09 3.27 5.22
C ASP A 114 -2.66 3.38 6.68
N TYR A 115 -3.61 3.16 7.60
CA TYR A 115 -3.34 3.27 9.03
C TYR A 115 -2.43 2.16 9.57
N LYS A 116 -2.33 0.99 8.90
CA LYS A 116 -1.35 -0.04 9.24
C LYS A 116 0.07 0.46 8.93
N LYS A 117 0.26 1.11 7.79
CA LYS A 117 1.52 1.77 7.45
C LYS A 117 1.83 2.92 8.41
N ASN A 118 0.84 3.71 8.82
CA ASN A 118 1.05 4.74 9.85
C ASN A 118 1.48 4.13 11.18
N ALA A 119 0.86 3.04 11.62
CA ALA A 119 1.26 2.35 12.85
C ALA A 119 2.71 1.87 12.79
N LEU A 120 3.14 1.30 11.66
CA LEU A 120 4.54 0.90 11.46
C LEU A 120 5.49 2.10 11.50
N LYS A 121 5.15 3.20 10.81
CA LYS A 121 5.96 4.42 10.84
C LYS A 121 6.07 5.00 12.25
N ARG A 122 4.96 5.10 12.99
CA ARG A 122 4.97 5.58 14.37
C ARG A 122 5.78 4.66 15.28
N ALA A 123 5.66 3.34 15.11
CA ALA A 123 6.48 2.37 15.85
C ALA A 123 7.98 2.57 15.59
N LYS A 124 8.38 2.79 14.33
CA LYS A 124 9.76 3.11 13.94
C LYS A 124 10.22 4.43 14.57
N THR A 125 9.39 5.46 14.55
CA THR A 125 9.71 6.75 15.20
C THR A 125 9.92 6.58 16.70
N ILE A 126 9.00 5.92 17.43
CA ILE A 126 9.15 5.65 18.86
C ILE A 126 10.44 4.87 19.14
N LYS A 127 10.74 3.85 18.33
CA LYS A 127 11.97 3.06 18.49
C LYS A 127 13.23 3.89 18.28
N SER A 128 13.20 4.84 17.34
CA SER A 128 14.30 5.77 17.09
C SER A 128 14.48 6.77 18.23
N GLU A 129 13.38 7.33 18.74
CA GLU A 129 13.36 8.28 19.86
C GLU A 129 13.72 7.59 21.19
N SER A 130 13.45 6.29 21.32
CA SER A 130 13.70 5.51 22.54
C SER A 130 14.23 4.12 22.21
N PRO A 131 15.53 3.98 21.86
CA PRO A 131 16.11 2.70 21.44
C PRO A 131 16.03 1.59 22.49
N SER A 132 15.94 1.93 23.79
CA SER A 132 15.78 0.99 24.89
C SER A 132 14.37 0.39 25.00
N PHE A 133 13.36 0.96 24.35
CA PHE A 133 11.99 0.46 24.44
C PHE A 133 11.87 -0.95 23.82
N THR A 134 11.26 -1.84 24.60
CA THR A 134 10.90 -3.20 24.15
C THR A 134 9.67 -3.16 23.26
N ASN A 135 9.44 -4.22 22.47
CA ASN A 135 8.22 -4.34 21.66
C ASN A 135 6.94 -4.26 22.50
N LYS A 136 6.97 -4.73 23.75
CA LYS A 136 5.85 -4.62 24.70
C LYS A 136 5.57 -3.16 25.04
N LYS A 137 6.60 -2.35 25.29
CA LYS A 137 6.46 -0.92 25.57
C LYS A 137 5.97 -0.16 24.32
N ILE A 138 6.51 -0.45 23.13
CA ILE A 138 6.03 0.18 21.88
C ILE A 138 4.56 -0.16 21.61
N ARG A 139 4.16 -1.42 21.81
CA ARG A 139 2.74 -1.84 21.75
C ARG A 139 1.88 -1.02 22.71
N PHE A 140 2.34 -0.82 23.94
CA PHE A 140 1.64 0.00 24.93
C PHE A 140 1.52 1.46 24.48
N GLU A 141 2.60 2.07 23.98
CA GLU A 141 2.59 3.45 23.47
C GLU A 141 1.58 3.63 22.33
N LEU A 142 1.63 2.75 21.31
CA LEU A 142 0.74 2.80 20.14
C LEU A 142 -0.74 2.69 20.54
N LYS A 143 -1.05 1.85 21.53
CA LYS A 143 -2.41 1.66 22.03
C LYS A 143 -2.88 2.87 22.85
N THR A 144 -2.06 3.30 23.81
CA THR A 144 -2.46 4.26 24.84
C THR A 144 -2.47 5.69 24.32
N TYR A 145 -1.39 6.13 23.65
CA TYR A 145 -1.22 7.53 23.26
C TYR A 145 -1.63 7.81 21.82
N TYR A 146 -1.46 6.82 20.94
CA TYR A 146 -1.75 6.98 19.51
C TYR A 146 -3.05 6.30 19.08
N ALA A 147 -3.74 5.61 20.00
CA ALA A 147 -5.06 5.03 19.82
C ALA A 147 -5.20 4.09 18.60
N PHE A 148 -4.12 3.39 18.22
CA PHE A 148 -4.18 2.38 17.16
C PHE A 148 -5.00 1.15 17.59
N THR A 149 -5.62 0.50 16.61
CA THR A 149 -6.30 -0.78 16.81
C THR A 149 -5.31 -1.92 17.04
N ASN A 150 -5.75 -3.02 17.65
CA ASN A 150 -4.88 -4.18 17.87
C ASN A 150 -4.29 -4.72 16.56
N ASP A 151 -5.04 -4.70 15.46
CA ASP A 151 -4.59 -5.21 14.16
C ASP A 151 -3.48 -4.34 13.55
N GLU A 152 -3.63 -3.01 13.62
CA GLU A 152 -2.60 -2.07 13.18
C GLU A 152 -1.33 -2.19 14.03
N ILE A 153 -1.49 -2.36 15.34
CA ILE A 153 -0.36 -2.57 16.25
C ILE A 153 0.34 -3.90 15.96
N ASN A 154 -0.43 -4.98 15.78
CA ASN A 154 0.13 -6.29 15.45
C ASN A 154 0.91 -6.24 14.13
N PHE A 155 0.33 -5.60 13.11
CA PHE A 155 1.02 -5.34 11.86
C PHE A 155 2.31 -4.56 12.07
N ALA A 156 2.27 -3.45 12.82
CA ALA A 156 3.45 -2.62 13.08
C ALA A 156 4.56 -3.40 13.79
N ILE A 157 4.26 -4.10 14.89
CA ILE A 157 5.24 -4.86 15.67
C ILE A 157 5.83 -6.01 14.85
N SER A 158 5.01 -6.73 14.06
CA SER A 158 5.49 -7.84 13.22
C SER A 158 6.42 -7.40 12.09
N ASN A 159 6.38 -6.12 11.70
CA ASN A 159 7.21 -5.56 10.63
C ASN A 159 8.29 -4.60 11.16
N LEU A 160 8.40 -4.39 12.47
CA LEU A 160 9.34 -3.43 13.06
C LEU A 160 10.81 -3.88 12.91
N SER A 161 11.06 -5.19 12.96
CA SER A 161 12.39 -5.79 12.79
C SER A 161 12.80 -6.01 11.34
N LYS A 162 11.89 -5.80 10.38
CA LYS A 162 12.19 -5.94 8.96
C LYS A 162 12.83 -4.65 8.46
N LYS A 163 14.01 -4.78 7.84
CA LYS A 163 14.73 -3.66 7.22
C LYS A 163 13.93 -3.09 6.06
#